data_AF-A0A8W8LLZ1-F1
#
_entry.id   AF-A0A8W8LLZ1-F1
#
_cell.length_a   1.000
_cell.length_b   1.000
_cell.length_c   1.000
_cell.angle_alpha   90.00
_cell.angle_beta   90.00
_cell.angle_gamma   90.00
#
_symmetry.space_group_name_H-M   'P 1'
#
loop_
_entity.id
_entity.type
_entity.pdbx_description
1 polymer ?
#
loop_
_entity_poly.entity_id
_entity_poly.type
_entity_poly.pdbx_seq_one_letter_code
_entity_poly.pdbx_strand_id
1 'polypeptide(L)'
;MTNNHMLGPKPFPLDRLMAVFYAIVEGKVAPTANIFMQITSLVSVHLLSQVAGDDQIDVPKYKCLVSLDFIKSVARTVNFDVVRYLYDFV
;
A
#
# COMPACT_ATOMS: atom_id res chain seq x y z
N MET A 1 -25.37 1.53 -2.96
CA MET A 1 -24.05 2.16 -3.07
C MET A 1 -23.25 1.76 -1.85
N THR A 2 -22.52 0.64 -1.91
CA THR A 2 -21.79 0.12 -0.75
C THR A 2 -20.52 0.93 -0.56
N ASN A 3 -20.52 1.76 0.47
CA ASN A 3 -19.41 2.59 0.89
C ASN A 3 -18.26 1.66 1.36
N ASN A 4 -17.37 1.28 0.43
CA ASN A 4 -16.35 0.25 0.64
C ASN A 4 -15.34 0.61 1.74
N HIS A 5 -15.30 1.88 2.18
CA HIS A 5 -14.53 2.34 3.33
C HIS A 5 -15.00 1.75 4.67
N MET A 6 -16.27 1.36 4.80
CA MET A 6 -16.80 0.78 6.05
C MET A 6 -16.36 -0.67 6.31
N LEU A 7 -15.78 -1.35 5.30
CA LEU A 7 -15.30 -2.73 5.41
C LEU A 7 -13.84 -2.82 5.87
N GLY A 8 -13.21 -1.68 6.17
CA GLY A 8 -11.81 -1.60 6.55
C GLY A 8 -10.84 -1.87 5.39
N PRO A 9 -9.53 -1.74 5.63
CA PRO A 9 -8.54 -1.93 4.57
C PRO A 9 -8.54 -3.39 4.10
N LYS A 10 -8.75 -3.61 2.79
CA LYS A 10 -8.73 -4.94 2.17
C LYS A 10 -7.28 -5.43 2.04
N PRO A 11 -6.99 -6.70 2.36
CA PRO A 11 -5.68 -7.29 2.08
C PRO A 11 -5.36 -7.25 0.58
N PHE A 12 -4.10 -7.02 0.23
CA PHE A 12 -3.60 -7.00 -1.14
C PHE A 12 -2.30 -7.80 -1.26
N PRO A 13 -2.04 -8.44 -2.40
CA PRO A 13 -0.81 -9.19 -2.63
C PRO A 13 0.38 -8.27 -2.95
N LEU A 14 1.60 -8.78 -2.77
CA LEU A 14 2.85 -8.02 -2.96
C LEU A 14 3.04 -7.50 -4.39
N ASP A 15 2.73 -8.33 -5.39
CA ASP A 15 2.77 -7.99 -6.81
C ASP A 15 1.91 -6.76 -7.14
N ARG A 16 0.71 -6.66 -6.56
CA ARG A 16 -0.17 -5.50 -6.71
C ARG A 16 0.44 -4.24 -6.10
N LEU A 17 1.05 -4.35 -4.91
CA LEU A 17 1.75 -3.23 -4.28
C LEU A 17 2.88 -2.72 -5.18
N MET A 18 3.69 -3.64 -5.72
CA MET A 18 4.80 -3.30 -6.61
C MET A 18 4.30 -2.68 -7.92
N ALA A 19 3.23 -3.22 -8.52
CA ALA A 19 2.65 -2.69 -9.74
C ALA A 19 2.14 -1.25 -9.55
N VAL A 20 1.47 -0.98 -8.42
CA VAL A 20 1.03 0.40 -8.09
C VAL A 20 2.24 1.30 -7.85
N PHE A 21 3.24 0.84 -7.09
CA PHE A 21 4.46 1.60 -6.83
C PHE A 21 5.15 2.03 -8.13
N TYR A 22 5.37 1.10 -9.07
CA TYR A 22 5.97 1.42 -10.36
C TYR A 22 5.08 2.25 -11.28
N ALA A 23 3.76 2.22 -11.11
CA ALA A 23 2.84 3.04 -11.88
C ALA A 23 2.84 4.51 -11.44
N ILE A 24 3.12 4.79 -10.16
CA ILE A 24 3.08 6.15 -9.58
C ILE A 24 4.47 6.81 -9.46
N VAL A 25 5.54 6.02 -9.43
CA VAL A 25 6.92 6.52 -9.40
C VAL A 25 7.30 7.02 -10.79
N GLU A 26 7.78 8.26 -10.85
CA GLU A 26 8.38 8.81 -12.06
C GLU A 26 9.80 8.25 -12.23
N GLY A 27 10.05 7.54 -13.34
CA GLY A 27 11.37 7.04 -13.72
C GLY A 27 11.54 5.52 -13.70
N LYS A 28 12.69 5.05 -14.20
CA LYS A 28 13.02 3.62 -14.24
C LYS A 28 13.63 3.19 -12.90
N VAL A 29 12.79 2.79 -11.95
CA VAL A 29 13.27 2.16 -10.72
C VAL A 29 13.50 0.67 -10.98
N ALA A 30 14.74 0.22 -10.76
CA ALA A 30 15.06 -1.20 -10.85
C ALA A 30 14.48 -1.95 -9.64
N PRO A 31 13.90 -3.15 -9.84
CA PRO A 31 13.50 -4.02 -8.74
C PRO A 31 14.75 -4.50 -7.99
N THR A 32 15.06 -3.84 -6.87
CA THR A 32 16.19 -4.19 -6.02
C THR A 32 15.73 -4.82 -4.72
N ALA A 33 16.57 -5.66 -4.12
CA ALA A 33 16.34 -6.22 -2.79
C ALA A 33 16.02 -5.15 -1.73
N ASN A 34 16.56 -3.94 -1.90
CA ASN A 34 16.32 -2.80 -1.02
C ASN A 34 14.85 -2.39 -0.94
N ILE A 35 14.09 -2.49 -2.03
CA ILE A 35 12.65 -2.16 -2.03
C ILE A 35 11.88 -3.15 -1.15
N PHE A 36 12.20 -4.45 -1.27
CA PHE A 36 11.58 -5.48 -0.42
C PHE A 36 11.94 -5.28 1.05
N MET A 37 13.20 -4.93 1.36
CA MET A 37 13.61 -4.60 2.74
C MET A 37 12.85 -3.39 3.30
N GLN A 38 12.57 -2.36 2.49
CA GLN A 38 11.75 -1.23 2.92
C GLN A 38 10.32 -1.64 3.23
N ILE A 39 9.72 -2.52 2.43
CA ILE A 39 8.38 -3.06 2.71
C ILE A 39 8.37 -3.83 4.03
N THR A 40 9.37 -4.68 4.29
CA THR A 40 9.51 -5.37 5.59
C THR A 40 9.69 -4.38 6.74
N SER A 41 10.48 -3.33 6.56
CA SER A 41 10.65 -2.28 7.57
C SER A 41 9.31 -1.58 7.90
N LEU A 42 8.49 -1.28 6.88
CA LEU A 42 7.14 -0.71 7.07
C LEU A 42 6.23 -1.64 7.89
N VAL A 43 6.40 -2.96 7.77
CA VAL A 43 5.71 -3.94 8.62
C VAL A 43 6.22 -3.89 10.05
N SER A 44 7.54 -3.85 10.25
CA SER A 44 8.13 -3.75 11.59
C SER A 44 7.70 -2.49 12.35
N VAL A 45 7.52 -1.37 11.65
CA VAL A 45 7.04 -0.10 12.25
C VAL A 45 5.52 0.05 12.27
N HIS A 46 4.76 -1.01 11.99
CA HIS A 46 3.29 -1.03 12.06
C HIS A 46 2.57 -0.02 11.13
N LEU A 47 3.21 0.38 10.03
CA LEU A 47 2.54 1.15 8.97
C LEU A 47 1.83 0.20 7.96
N LEU A 48 2.39 -0.99 7.80
CA LEU A 48 1.79 -2.13 7.10
C LEU A 48 1.65 -3.32 8.06
N SER A 49 0.72 -4.22 7.77
CA SER A 49 0.62 -5.51 8.43
C SER A 49 0.73 -6.60 7.38
N GLN A 50 1.52 -7.63 7.67
CA GLN A 50 1.52 -8.86 6.89
C GLN A 50 0.39 -9.76 7.42
N VAL A 51 -0.53 -10.11 6.52
CA VAL A 51 -1.65 -11.01 6.80
C VAL A 51 -1.27 -12.38 6.27
N ALA A 52 -1.13 -13.35 7.18
CA ALA A 52 -1.08 -14.76 6.79
C ALA A 52 -2.51 -15.24 6.48
N GLY A 53 -2.69 -15.90 5.33
CA GLY A 53 -3.89 -16.73 5.15
C GLY A 53 -3.79 -17.95 6.07
N ASP A 54 -4.94 -18.51 6.48
CA ASP A 54 -5.00 -19.72 7.31
C ASP A 54 -4.26 -20.91 6.65
N ASP A 55 -4.14 -20.91 5.33
CA ASP A 55 -3.39 -21.91 4.57
C ASP A 55 -1.97 -21.40 4.27
N GLN A 56 -0.97 -22.02 4.90
CA GLN A 56 0.46 -21.65 4.84
C GLN A 56 1.15 -21.81 3.47
N ILE A 57 0.39 -21.91 2.38
CA ILE A 57 0.89 -22.06 1.00
C ILE A 57 0.64 -20.78 0.17
N ASP A 58 -0.17 -19.83 0.67
CA ASP A 58 -0.55 -18.63 -0.07
C ASP A 58 0.53 -17.52 -0.01
N VAL A 59 0.73 -16.80 -1.12
CA VAL A 59 1.65 -15.65 -1.20
C VAL A 59 1.28 -14.62 -0.12
N PRO A 60 2.25 -14.05 0.62
CA PRO A 60 1.94 -13.13 1.72
C PRO A 60 1.12 -11.95 1.24
N LYS A 61 0.01 -11.68 1.94
CA LYS A 61 -0.85 -10.53 1.71
C LYS A 61 -0.50 -9.44 2.72
N TYR A 62 -0.73 -8.20 2.33
CA TYR A 62 -0.45 -7.03 3.13
C TYR A 62 -1.71 -6.21 3.35
N LYS A 63 -1.76 -5.50 4.46
CA LYS A 63 -2.84 -4.58 4.81
C LYS A 63 -2.25 -3.25 5.25
N CYS A 64 -2.82 -2.15 4.77
CA CYS A 64 -2.46 -0.81 5.21
C CYS A 64 -3.07 -0.53 6.58
N LEU A 65 -2.27 -0.05 7.53
CA LEU A 65 -2.71 0.28 8.89
C LEU A 65 -2.88 1.78 9.13
N VAL A 66 -2.38 2.62 8.22
CA VAL A 66 -2.40 4.07 8.39
C VAL A 66 -3.72 4.70 7.95
N SER A 67 -4.05 5.84 8.56
CA SER A 67 -5.23 6.63 8.19
C SER A 67 -5.02 7.41 6.90
N LEU A 68 -6.12 7.85 6.29
CA LEU A 68 -6.07 8.70 5.10
C LEU A 68 -5.35 10.04 5.36
N ASP A 69 -5.47 10.62 6.55
CA ASP A 69 -4.81 11.89 6.89
C ASP A 69 -3.29 11.75 6.99
N PHE A 70 -2.82 10.59 7.47
CA PHE A 70 -1.40 10.25 7.45
C PHE A 70 -0.91 10.13 6.01
N ILE A 71 -1.65 9.39 5.16
CA ILE A 71 -1.32 9.24 3.73
C ILE A 71 -1.28 10.60 3.02
N LYS A 72 -2.28 11.46 3.25
CA LYS A 72 -2.31 12.83 2.68
C LYS A 72 -1.12 13.67 3.14
N SER A 73 -0.68 13.51 4.38
CA SER A 73 0.46 14.23 4.91
C SER A 73 1.77 13.78 4.27
N VAL A 74 1.96 12.48 4.06
CA VAL A 74 3.10 11.92 3.31
C VAL A 74 3.04 12.34 1.84
N ALA A 75 1.88 12.26 1.20
CA ALA A 75 1.71 12.61 -0.21
C ALA A 75 2.11 14.08 -0.49
N ARG A 76 1.84 15.00 0.45
CA ARG A 76 2.29 16.40 0.38
C ARG A 76 3.81 16.57 0.39
N THR A 77 4.56 15.72 1.12
CA THR A 77 6.02 15.85 1.18
C THR A 77 6.72 15.46 -0.12
N VAL A 78 6.07 14.60 -0.91
CA VAL A 78 6.56 14.14 -2.22
C VAL A 78 5.81 14.77 -3.40
N ASN A 79 4.99 15.80 -3.15
CA ASN A 79 4.17 16.49 -4.15
C ASN A 79 3.29 15.54 -5.00
N PHE A 80 2.70 14.53 -4.37
CA PHE A 80 1.84 13.54 -5.02
C PHE A 80 0.37 13.77 -4.67
N ASP A 81 -0.51 13.83 -5.68
CA ASP A 81 -1.96 14.01 -5.47
C ASP A 81 -2.68 12.66 -5.33
N VAL A 82 -2.65 12.11 -4.11
CA VAL A 82 -3.29 10.82 -3.80
C VAL A 82 -4.81 10.84 -3.98
N VAL A 83 -5.46 12.01 -3.84
CA VAL A 83 -6.93 12.11 -3.87
C VAL A 83 -7.48 11.78 -5.25
N ARG A 84 -6.75 12.12 -6.32
CA ARG A 84 -7.11 11.77 -7.71
C ARG A 84 -7.25 10.27 -7.96
N TYR A 85 -6.63 9.43 -7.14
CA TYR A 85 -6.64 7.97 -7.28
C TYR A 85 -7.68 7.29 -6.37
N LEU A 86 -8.41 8.04 -5.55
CA LEU A 86 -9.45 7.52 -4.67
C LEU A 86 -10.82 7.64 -5.36
N TYR A 87 -11.55 6.54 -5.45
CA TYR A 87 -12.83 6.45 -6.16
C TYR A 87 -13.99 7.23 -5.50
N ASP A 88 -13.87 7.64 -4.23
CA ASP A 88 -14.97 8.22 -3.43
C ASP A 88 -14.95 9.76 -3.30
N PHE A 89 -14.17 10.48 -4.13
CA PHE A 89 -14.19 11.96 -4.17
C PHE A 89 -14.70 12.55 -5.49
N VAL A 90 -15.44 11.76 -6.28
CA VAL A 90 -16.23 12.19 -7.45
C VAL A 90 -17.71 12.01 -7.16
#